data_AF-A0AAW2UDH2-F1
#
_entry.id   AF-A0AAW2UDH2-F1
#
_cell.length_a   1.000
_cell.length_b   1.000
_cell.length_c   1.000
_cell.angle_alpha   90.00
_cell.angle_beta   90.00
_cell.angle_gamma   90.00
#
_symmetry.space_group_name_H-M   'P 1'
#
loop_
_entity.id
_entity.type
_entity.pdbx_description
1 polymer ?
#
loop_
_entity_poly.entity_id
_entity_poly.type
_entity_poly.pdbx_seq_one_letter_code
_entity_poly.pdbx_strand_id
1 'polypeptide(L)'
;MISAFVLANILGRFQWLTCPRKDLSTGWLHCDPGPLFKPEYFTLPEWFPGWFPWREISVLPVQWHALGLGLFASIIAPFGGFFASGFKRAFKIKDFGDSIPGHGGITDRMDCQSFVVPQSLSIEMIMDQILMNLTYEELRALYMKLGQIIMERQFGES
;
A
#
# COMPACT_ATOMS: atom_id res chain seq x y z
N MET A 1 -11.72 6.56 -7.50
CA MET A 1 -11.61 6.32 -8.95
C MET A 1 -11.39 7.62 -9.71
N ILE A 2 -12.31 8.59 -9.62
CA ILE A 2 -12.15 9.92 -10.24
C ILE A 2 -10.87 10.62 -9.76
N SER A 3 -10.59 10.55 -8.44
CA SER A 3 -9.35 11.08 -7.86
C SER A 3 -8.09 10.45 -8.47
N ALA A 4 -8.07 9.13 -8.69
CA ALA A 4 -6.94 8.43 -9.30
C ALA A 4 -6.72 8.87 -10.76
N PHE A 5 -7.81 9.04 -11.52
CA PHE A 5 -7.76 9.50 -12.91
C PHE A 5 -7.22 10.94 -13.03
N VAL A 6 -7.69 11.84 -12.16
CA VAL A 6 -7.26 13.24 -12.12
C VAL A 6 -5.82 13.35 -11.63
N LEU A 7 -5.47 12.64 -10.55
CA LEU A 7 -4.13 12.66 -9.99
C LEU A 7 -3.10 12.08 -10.97
N ALA A 8 -3.43 11.00 -11.68
CA ALA A 8 -2.57 10.47 -12.74
C ALA A 8 -2.34 11.49 -13.87
N ASN A 9 -3.35 12.31 -14.22
CA ASN A 9 -3.17 13.39 -15.18
C ASN A 9 -2.22 14.47 -14.67
N ILE A 10 -2.39 14.88 -13.40
CA ILE A 10 -1.58 15.93 -12.77
C ILE A 10 -0.13 15.47 -12.63
N LEU A 11 0.09 14.27 -12.07
CA LEU A 11 1.42 13.71 -11.87
C LEU A 11 2.14 13.44 -13.19
N GLY A 12 1.40 13.03 -14.24
CA GLY A 12 1.95 12.82 -15.58
C GLY A 12 2.47 14.10 -16.27
N ARG A 13 2.13 15.28 -15.78
CA ARG A 13 2.67 16.57 -16.29
C ARG A 13 4.03 16.93 -15.69
N PHE A 14 4.42 16.31 -14.57
CA PHE A 14 5.71 16.59 -13.94
C PHE A 14 6.81 15.74 -14.59
N GLN A 15 7.71 16.39 -15.32
CA GLN A 15 8.86 15.74 -15.98
C GLN A 15 9.74 14.96 -15.00
N TRP A 16 9.76 15.37 -13.73
CA TRP A 16 10.51 14.70 -12.67
C TRP A 16 9.99 13.30 -12.33
N LEU A 17 8.72 13.02 -12.57
CA LEU A 17 8.07 11.73 -12.30
C LEU A 17 7.96 10.84 -13.54
N THR A 18 7.93 11.44 -14.73
CA THR A 18 7.77 10.72 -16.00
C THR A 18 9.09 10.33 -16.63
N CYS A 19 10.19 10.98 -16.24
CA CYS A 19 11.50 10.71 -16.80
C CYS A 19 12.42 9.94 -15.85
N PRO A 20 13.07 8.86 -16.33
CA PRO A 20 14.03 8.11 -15.54
C PRO A 20 15.30 8.93 -15.32
N ARG A 21 15.64 9.20 -14.05
CA ARG A 21 16.93 9.80 -13.66
C ARG A 21 18.01 8.73 -13.65
N LYS A 22 19.05 8.90 -14.47
CA LYS A 22 20.23 8.04 -14.48
C LYS A 22 21.40 8.58 -13.65
N ASP A 23 21.39 9.88 -13.34
CA ASP A 23 22.46 10.55 -12.60
C ASP A 23 21.90 11.42 -11.46
N LEU A 24 22.61 11.44 -10.32
CA LEU A 24 22.27 12.20 -9.11
C LEU A 24 22.54 13.72 -9.23
N SER A 25 22.56 14.27 -10.44
CA SER A 25 22.83 15.68 -10.67
C SER A 25 21.57 16.52 -10.44
N THR A 26 21.63 17.52 -9.57
CA THR A 26 20.50 18.39 -9.16
C THR A 26 20.07 19.42 -10.22
N GLY A 27 20.50 19.27 -11.47
CA GLY A 27 20.11 20.13 -12.58
C GLY A 27 18.69 19.88 -13.11
N TRP A 28 18.16 20.87 -13.84
CA TRP A 28 16.89 20.82 -14.56
C TRP A 28 16.84 19.60 -15.49
N LEU A 29 15.75 18.82 -15.40
CA LEU A 29 15.57 17.58 -16.14
C LEU A 29 14.61 17.80 -17.30
N HIS A 30 15.14 17.86 -18.52
CA HIS A 30 14.36 17.90 -19.75
C HIS A 30 14.62 16.63 -20.58
N CYS A 31 13.55 15.94 -20.92
CA CYS A 31 13.56 14.56 -21.42
C CYS A 31 12.24 14.32 -22.15
N ASP A 32 12.27 13.48 -23.19
CA ASP A 32 11.06 13.01 -23.85
C ASP A 32 10.44 11.90 -22.98
N PRO A 33 9.23 12.10 -22.43
CA PRO A 33 8.61 11.10 -21.57
C PRO A 33 8.28 9.83 -22.36
N GLY A 34 8.25 8.69 -21.67
CA GLY A 34 7.91 7.41 -22.29
C GLY A 34 6.50 7.37 -22.91
N PRO A 35 6.20 6.40 -23.78
CA PRO A 35 4.92 6.32 -24.50
C PRO A 35 3.70 6.22 -23.57
N LEU A 36 3.85 5.70 -22.35
CA LEU A 36 2.81 5.65 -21.31
C LEU A 36 2.30 7.04 -20.85
N PHE A 37 3.11 8.07 -21.04
CA PHE A 37 2.82 9.45 -20.63
C PHE A 37 2.53 10.37 -21.82
N LYS A 38 2.51 9.84 -23.05
CA LYS A 38 2.11 10.59 -24.24
C LYS A 38 0.58 10.50 -24.38
N PRO A 39 -0.12 11.62 -24.64
CA PRO A 39 -1.57 11.62 -24.78
C PRO A 39 -1.98 10.88 -26.06
N GLU A 40 -2.93 9.97 -25.92
CA GLU A 40 -3.59 9.29 -27.03
C GLU A 40 -4.95 9.95 -27.27
N TYR A 41 -5.27 10.21 -28.53
CA TYR A 41 -6.49 10.93 -28.91
C TYR A 41 -7.54 9.92 -29.38
N PHE A 42 -8.66 9.88 -28.67
CA PHE A 42 -9.80 9.07 -29.03
C PHE A 42 -10.89 9.93 -29.67
N THR A 43 -11.29 9.56 -30.89
CA THR A 43 -12.44 10.15 -31.58
C THR A 43 -13.72 9.60 -30.97
N LEU A 44 -14.63 10.50 -30.59
CA LEU A 44 -15.89 10.10 -29.97
C LEU A 44 -16.78 9.32 -30.95
N PRO A 45 -17.39 8.21 -30.54
CA PRO A 45 -18.31 7.47 -31.39
C PRO A 45 -19.57 8.30 -31.72
N GLU A 46 -20.20 8.02 -32.86
CA GLU A 46 -21.33 8.80 -33.42
C GLU A 46 -22.59 8.88 -32.54
N TRP A 47 -22.69 8.09 -31.46
CA TRP A 47 -23.79 8.16 -30.51
C TRP A 47 -23.70 9.34 -29.52
N PHE A 48 -22.56 10.05 -29.47
CA PHE A 48 -22.43 11.23 -28.63
C PHE A 48 -23.33 12.37 -29.14
N PRO A 49 -24.19 12.96 -28.29
CA PRO A 49 -25.11 13.97 -28.78
C PRO A 49 -24.32 15.21 -29.23
N GLY A 50 -24.72 15.82 -30.35
CA GLY A 50 -24.01 16.95 -30.97
C GLY A 50 -23.97 18.25 -30.14
N TRP A 51 -24.58 18.25 -28.95
CA TRP A 51 -24.47 19.34 -27.97
C TRP A 51 -23.12 19.39 -27.24
N PHE A 52 -22.29 18.35 -27.37
CA PHE A 52 -21.06 18.21 -26.61
C PHE A 52 -19.91 18.83 -27.43
N PRO A 53 -19.25 19.89 -26.93
CA PRO A 53 -18.32 20.68 -27.75
C PRO A 53 -16.97 19.98 -28.02
N TRP A 54 -16.72 18.83 -27.40
CA TRP A 54 -15.44 18.12 -27.47
C TRP A 54 -15.63 16.97 -28.47
N ARG A 55 -14.89 17.00 -29.59
CA ARG A 55 -14.89 15.91 -30.59
C ARG A 55 -13.77 14.89 -30.35
N GLU A 56 -12.75 15.29 -29.61
CA GLU A 56 -11.56 14.51 -29.32
C GLU A 56 -11.29 14.57 -27.82
N ILE A 57 -10.95 13.42 -27.23
CA ILE A 57 -10.53 13.33 -25.83
C ILE A 57 -9.08 12.85 -25.81
N SER A 58 -8.21 13.66 -25.19
CA SER A 58 -6.83 13.27 -24.91
C SER A 58 -6.78 12.48 -23.59
N VAL A 59 -6.48 11.20 -23.67
CA VAL A 59 -6.33 10.32 -22.50
C VAL A 59 -4.89 9.83 -22.45
N LEU A 60 -4.27 9.85 -21.27
CA LEU A 60 -2.94 9.27 -21.09
C LEU A 60 -3.10 7.78 -20.74
N PRO A 61 -2.33 6.87 -21.35
CA PRO A 61 -2.37 5.43 -21.04
C PRO A 61 -2.15 5.10 -19.55
N VAL A 62 -1.37 5.92 -18.84
CA VAL A 62 -1.18 5.78 -17.37
C VAL A 62 -2.48 5.92 -16.57
N GLN A 63 -3.47 6.66 -17.08
CA GLN A 63 -4.75 6.86 -16.39
C GLN A 63 -5.55 5.55 -16.29
N TRP A 64 -5.49 4.70 -17.32
CA TRP A 64 -6.11 3.37 -17.30
C TRP A 64 -5.49 2.47 -16.23
N HIS A 65 -4.15 2.48 -16.11
CA HIS A 65 -3.44 1.75 -15.08
C HIS A 65 -3.80 2.24 -13.68
N ALA A 66 -3.88 3.56 -13.49
CA ALA A 66 -4.27 4.16 -12.21
C ALA A 66 -5.70 3.81 -11.81
N LEU A 67 -6.63 3.71 -12.77
CA LEU A 67 -7.99 3.24 -12.52
C LEU A 67 -8.02 1.77 -12.09
N GLY A 68 -7.25 0.90 -12.77
CA GLY A 68 -7.15 -0.52 -12.42
C GLY A 68 -6.59 -0.74 -11.02
N LEU A 69 -5.46 -0.09 -10.70
CA LEU A 69 -4.86 -0.14 -9.37
C LEU A 69 -5.77 0.45 -8.30
N GLY A 70 -6.45 1.56 -8.60
CA GLY A 70 -7.42 2.17 -7.71
C GLY A 70 -8.58 1.23 -7.39
N LEU A 71 -9.12 0.54 -8.39
CA LEU A 71 -10.23 -0.41 -8.21
C LEU A 71 -9.79 -1.59 -7.34
N PHE A 72 -8.63 -2.16 -7.65
CA PHE A 72 -8.03 -3.24 -6.87
C PHE A 72 -7.83 -2.83 -5.40
N ALA A 73 -7.22 -1.66 -5.16
CA ALA A 73 -7.01 -1.13 -3.82
C ALA A 73 -8.34 -0.87 -3.08
N SER A 74 -9.37 -0.39 -3.78
CA SER A 74 -10.70 -0.18 -3.20
C SER A 74 -11.37 -1.47 -2.74
N ILE A 75 -11.10 -2.59 -3.40
CA ILE A 75 -11.63 -3.90 -3.02
C ILE A 75 -10.84 -4.47 -1.85
N ILE A 76 -9.50 -4.33 -1.84
CA ILE A 76 -8.63 -4.95 -0.83
C ILE A 76 -8.55 -4.16 0.47
N ALA A 77 -8.56 -2.83 0.42
CA ALA A 77 -8.42 -1.97 1.60
C ALA A 77 -9.44 -2.27 2.72
N PRO A 78 -10.74 -2.54 2.43
CA PRO A 78 -11.68 -2.99 3.44
C PRO A 78 -11.23 -4.27 4.16
N PHE A 79 -10.73 -5.27 3.42
CA PHE A 79 -10.28 -6.53 4.00
C PHE A 79 -9.05 -6.36 4.89
N GLY A 80 -8.09 -5.51 4.48
CA GLY A 80 -6.93 -5.16 5.31
C GLY A 80 -7.34 -4.50 6.63
N GLY A 81 -8.29 -3.56 6.58
CA GLY A 81 -8.84 -2.92 7.79
C GLY A 81 -9.55 -3.90 8.73
N PHE A 82 -10.32 -4.84 8.17
CA PHE A 82 -10.97 -5.88 8.97
C PHE A 82 -9.98 -6.86 9.59
N PHE A 83 -8.93 -7.25 8.84
CA PHE A 83 -7.88 -8.13 9.36
C PHE A 83 -7.13 -7.45 10.52
N ALA A 84 -6.71 -6.20 10.34
CA ALA A 84 -6.06 -5.41 11.40
C ALA A 84 -6.96 -5.23 12.63
N SER A 85 -8.25 -4.99 12.44
CA SER A 85 -9.23 -4.88 13.54
C SER A 85 -9.44 -6.22 14.27
N GLY A 86 -9.57 -7.33 13.51
CA GLY A 86 -9.74 -8.67 14.05
C GLY A 86 -8.50 -9.16 14.82
N PHE A 87 -7.31 -8.89 14.28
CA PHE A 87 -6.03 -9.21 14.92
C PHE A 87 -5.86 -8.45 16.24
N LYS A 88 -6.13 -7.13 16.26
CA LYS A 88 -6.14 -6.32 17.49
C LYS A 88 -7.09 -6.87 18.55
N ARG A 89 -8.24 -7.42 18.15
CA ARG A 89 -9.22 -8.02 19.07
C ARG A 89 -8.81 -9.41 19.55
N ALA A 90 -8.18 -10.22 18.70
CA ALA A 90 -7.75 -11.57 19.01
C ALA A 90 -6.59 -11.61 20.00
N PHE A 91 -5.64 -10.67 19.89
CA PHE A 91 -4.51 -10.62 20.81
C PHE A 91 -4.82 -9.96 22.14
N LYS A 92 -5.88 -9.14 22.26
CA LYS A 92 -6.27 -8.48 23.53
C LYS A 92 -5.10 -7.73 24.21
N ILE A 93 -4.01 -7.48 23.48
CA ILE A 93 -2.85 -6.73 23.94
C ILE A 93 -3.24 -5.27 23.83
N LYS A 94 -3.74 -4.80 24.95
CA LYS A 94 -3.91 -3.40 25.28
C LYS A 94 -2.52 -2.74 25.31
N ASP A 95 -2.32 -1.75 24.44
CA ASP A 95 -1.39 -0.64 24.60
C ASP A 95 0.09 -0.99 24.93
N PHE A 96 0.88 -1.35 23.92
CA PHE A 96 2.32 -0.97 23.91
C PHE A 96 2.49 0.41 23.26
N GLY A 97 1.63 1.35 23.64
CA GLY A 97 1.49 2.64 22.98
C GLY A 97 1.27 3.80 23.95
N ASP A 98 1.69 3.66 25.21
CA ASP A 98 1.65 4.76 26.18
C ASP A 98 2.87 5.69 26.06
N SER A 99 3.48 5.80 24.86
CA SER A 99 4.63 6.69 24.67
C SER A 99 4.26 8.07 24.14
N ILE A 100 3.13 8.30 23.46
CA ILE A 100 2.70 9.66 23.09
C ILE A 100 1.15 9.77 23.00
N PRO A 101 0.49 10.51 23.90
CA PRO A 101 -0.94 10.74 23.83
C PRO A 101 -1.27 11.69 22.67
N GLY A 102 -2.10 11.24 21.72
CA GLY A 102 -2.69 12.09 20.67
C GLY A 102 -2.21 11.87 19.24
N HIS A 103 -1.35 10.87 18.97
CA HIS A 103 -1.01 10.47 17.61
C HIS A 103 -1.22 8.97 17.45
N GLY A 104 -2.23 8.58 16.66
CA GLY A 104 -2.53 7.19 16.35
C GLY A 104 -1.28 6.46 15.87
N GLY A 105 -1.06 5.26 16.42
CA GLY A 105 0.17 4.49 16.27
C GLY A 105 0.59 4.32 14.82
N ILE A 106 1.89 4.48 14.57
CA ILE A 106 2.53 4.36 13.25
C ILE A 106 2.25 2.98 12.61
N THR A 107 2.01 1.96 13.44
CA THR A 107 1.67 0.59 13.05
C THR A 107 0.38 0.52 12.23
N ASP A 108 -0.62 1.37 12.51
CA ASP A 108 -1.89 1.40 11.75
C ASP A 108 -1.71 2.00 10.34
N ARG A 109 -0.66 2.82 10.15
CA ARG A 109 -0.35 3.43 8.85
C ARG A 109 0.47 2.52 7.93
N MET A 110 1.12 1.49 8.47
CA MET A 110 1.99 0.55 7.73
C MET A 110 1.26 -0.73 7.27
N ASP A 111 0.11 -1.07 7.86
CA ASP A 111 -0.69 -2.24 7.44
C ASP A 111 -1.30 -2.06 6.03
N CYS A 112 -1.65 -0.82 5.66
CA CYS A 112 -2.18 -0.54 4.32
C CYS A 112 -1.11 -0.56 3.21
N GLN A 113 0.18 -0.34 3.54
CA GLN A 113 1.26 -0.40 2.54
C GLN A 113 1.76 -1.84 2.33
N SER A 114 1.80 -2.65 3.39
CA SER A 114 2.28 -4.04 3.32
C SER A 114 1.41 -4.92 2.41
N PHE A 115 0.11 -4.63 2.28
CA PHE A 115 -0.81 -5.37 1.39
C PHE A 115 -0.84 -4.88 -0.07
N VAL A 116 -0.24 -3.72 -0.39
CA VAL A 116 -0.27 -3.13 -1.73
C VAL A 116 1.02 -3.41 -2.52
N VAL A 117 2.08 -3.89 -1.87
CA VAL A 117 3.27 -4.37 -2.57
C VAL A 117 2.94 -5.77 -3.15
N PRO A 118 3.14 -6.02 -4.46
CA PRO A 118 2.98 -7.35 -5.03
C PRO A 118 4.22 -8.18 -4.65
N GLN A 119 4.35 -8.52 -3.38
CA GLN A 119 5.34 -9.48 -2.92
C GLN A 119 4.63 -10.82 -2.81
N SER A 120 5.10 -11.77 -3.62
CA SER A 120 4.72 -13.17 -3.62
C SER A 120 4.68 -13.69 -2.18
N LEU A 121 3.46 -13.89 -1.68
CA LEU A 121 3.10 -14.50 -0.39
C LEU A 121 3.88 -15.81 -0.20
N SER A 122 5.07 -15.69 0.39
CA SER A 122 5.92 -16.81 0.77
C SER A 122 5.92 -16.85 2.29
N ILE A 123 5.63 -18.01 2.88
CA ILE A 123 5.50 -18.21 4.33
C ILE A 123 6.74 -17.70 5.08
N GLU A 124 7.91 -17.73 4.44
CA GLU A 124 9.16 -17.21 4.97
C GLU A 124 9.11 -15.71 5.26
N MET A 125 8.51 -14.89 4.39
CA MET A 125 8.41 -13.44 4.63
C MET A 125 7.46 -13.09 5.76
N ILE A 126 6.40 -13.88 5.96
CA ILE A 126 5.50 -13.70 7.11
C ILE A 126 6.25 -14.04 8.40
N MET A 127 7.05 -15.11 8.39
CA MET A 127 7.86 -15.49 9.55
C MET A 127 8.95 -14.46 9.84
N ASP A 128 9.60 -13.91 8.80
CA ASP A 128 10.64 -12.89 8.93
C ASP A 128 10.06 -11.54 9.39
N GLN A 129 8.87 -11.16 8.90
CA GLN A 129 8.17 -9.95 9.34
C GLN A 129 7.69 -10.07 10.80
N ILE A 130 7.28 -11.27 11.25
CA ILE A 130 6.95 -11.52 12.65
C ILE A 130 8.21 -11.48 13.53
N LEU A 131 9.32 -12.03 13.06
CA LEU A 131 10.62 -12.01 13.77
C LEU A 131 11.23 -10.61 13.83
N MET A 132 11.07 -9.79 12.80
CA MET A 132 11.57 -8.41 12.73
C MET A 132 10.72 -7.42 13.53
N ASN A 133 9.47 -7.77 13.86
CA ASN A 133 8.55 -6.88 14.59
C ASN A 133 8.52 -7.15 16.10
N LEU A 134 9.17 -8.21 16.59
CA LEU A 134 9.45 -8.39 18.01
C LEU A 134 10.89 -7.98 18.30
N THR A 135 11.07 -7.03 19.22
CA THR A 135 12.36 -6.75 19.82
C THR A 135 12.89 -8.01 20.51
N TYR A 136 14.21 -8.22 20.50
CA TYR A 136 14.86 -9.39 21.11
C TYR A 136 14.42 -9.64 22.58
N GLU A 137 14.11 -8.56 23.31
CA GLU A 137 13.55 -8.61 24.66
C GLU A 137 12.14 -9.21 24.74
N GLU A 138 11.26 -8.86 23.79
CA GLU A 138 9.90 -9.42 23.72
C GLU A 138 9.92 -10.90 23.33
N LEU A 139 10.82 -11.28 22.41
CA LEU A 139 11.04 -12.68 22.04
C LEU A 139 11.52 -13.51 23.23
N ARG A 140 12.43 -12.95 24.04
CA ARG A 140 12.94 -13.61 25.26
C ARG A 140 11.86 -13.74 26.33
N ALA A 141 11.03 -12.72 26.51
CA ALA A 141 9.90 -12.76 27.43
C ALA A 141 8.85 -13.80 27.01
N LEU A 142 8.55 -13.89 25.71
CA LEU A 142 7.65 -14.88 25.15
C LEU A 142 8.20 -16.30 25.33
N TYR A 143 9.48 -16.52 25.03
CA TYR A 143 10.13 -17.84 25.15
C TYR A 143 10.15 -18.32 26.60
N MET A 144 10.43 -17.43 27.56
CA MET A 144 10.40 -17.76 28.98
C MET A 144 9.00 -18.11 29.46
N LYS A 145 7.97 -17.35 29.05
CA LYS A 145 6.57 -17.67 29.39
C LYS A 145 6.11 -18.98 28.76
N LEU A 146 6.48 -19.25 27.51
CA LEU A 146 6.14 -20.50 26.83
C LEU A 146 6.79 -21.70 27.53
N GLY A 147 8.07 -21.57 27.91
CA GLY A 147 8.80 -22.57 28.68
C GLY A 147 8.11 -22.88 30.01
N GLN A 148 7.66 -21.84 30.73
CA GLN A 148 6.96 -22.01 32.01
C GLN A 148 5.61 -22.74 31.85
N ILE A 149 4.83 -22.39 30.82
CA ILE A 149 3.54 -23.03 30.53
C ILE A 149 3.72 -24.50 30.11
N ILE A 150 4.73 -24.81 29.30
CA ILE A 150 5.03 -26.19 28.91
C ILE A 150 5.49 -27.00 30.11
N MET A 151 6.30 -26.41 30.99
CA MET A 151 6.76 -27.08 32.22
C MET A 151 5.60 -27.34 33.18
N GLU A 152 4.69 -26.37 33.37
CA GLU A 152 3.46 -26.55 34.16
C GLU A 152 2.54 -27.62 33.57
N ARG A 153 2.42 -27.70 32.24
CA ARG A 153 1.60 -28.73 31.58
C ARG A 153 2.24 -30.12 31.59
N GLN A 154 3.56 -30.23 31.62
CA GLN A 154 4.25 -31.51 31.68
C GLN A 154 4.42 -32.06 33.11
N PHE A 155 4.44 -31.20 34.13
CA PHE A 155 4.61 -31.58 35.53
C PHE A 155 3.37 -31.34 36.42
N GLY A 156 2.30 -30.75 35.90
CA GLY A 156 1.03 -30.52 36.61
C GLY A 156 -0.02 -31.63 36.43
N GLU A 157 0.30 -32.70 35.71
CA GLU A 157 -0.51 -33.93 35.59
C GLU A 157 0.12 -35.11 36.36
N SER A 158 0.66 -34.87 37.57
CA SER A 158 1.04 -35.94 38.51
C SER A 158 0.59 -35.62 39.93
#